data_AF-A0A540LDK2-F1
#
_entry.id   AF-A0A540LDK2-F1
#
_cell.length_a   1.000
_cell.length_b   1.000
_cell.length_c   1.000
_cell.angle_alpha   90.00
_cell.angle_beta   90.00
_cell.angle_gamma   90.00
#
_symmetry.space_group_name_H-M   'P 1'
#
loop_
_entity.id
_entity.type
_entity.pdbx_description
1 polymer ?
#
loop_
_entity_poly.entity_id
_entity_poly.type
_entity_poly.pdbx_seq_one_letter_code
_entity_poly.pdbx_strand_id
1 'polypeptide(L)'
;MSKVERNGTNGSSGQYRSPSRYAPTPGKATVLALGKAFPSQLIPQDCLVEGYIRDTKCEDAAIKEKLERLCKTTTVKTRYTVMSKEILDKYPELATEGTATIKQRLEIANPAVVEMALEASLACIKEWGRPVEDITHIVYVSSSEIRLPGGDLHLSSKLGLRNDVGRVMLYFLGCYGGVTGLRVAKDIAWLCVNA
;
A
#
# COMPACT_ATOMS: atom_id res chain seq x y z
N MET A 1 35.16 0.50 -55.31
CA MET A 1 34.02 0.20 -56.20
C MET A 1 33.60 -1.23 -55.86
N SER A 2 32.61 -1.44 -55.00
CA SER A 2 31.19 -1.45 -55.36
C SER A 2 30.31 -0.99 -54.20
N LYS A 3 29.33 -0.14 -54.52
CA LYS A 3 28.20 0.28 -53.68
C LYS A 3 27.11 -0.81 -53.68
N VAL A 4 26.04 -0.53 -52.89
CA VAL A 4 24.70 -1.16 -52.82
C VAL A 4 24.58 -1.98 -51.52
N GLU A 5 23.70 -1.72 -50.55
CA GLU A 5 22.54 -0.83 -50.43
C GLU A 5 22.25 -0.57 -48.93
N ARG A 6 21.79 0.65 -48.58
CA ARG A 6 21.20 0.96 -47.27
C ARG A 6 19.71 0.71 -47.37
N ASN A 7 19.17 -0.19 -46.55
CA ASN A 7 17.75 -0.19 -46.22
C ASN A 7 17.58 0.12 -44.73
N GLY A 8 17.05 1.30 -44.45
CA GLY A 8 16.47 1.64 -43.16
C GLY A 8 15.04 1.12 -43.11
N THR A 9 14.69 0.46 -42.01
CA THR A 9 13.29 0.27 -41.60
C THR A 9 13.19 0.60 -40.12
N ASN A 10 12.46 1.68 -39.84
CA ASN A 10 11.91 2.04 -38.54
C ASN A 10 11.00 0.94 -37.99
N GLY A 11 10.95 0.85 -36.66
CA GLY A 11 9.71 0.55 -35.97
C GLY A 11 9.42 -0.91 -35.67
N SER A 12 9.87 -1.38 -34.51
CA SER A 12 8.97 -1.90 -33.46
C SER A 12 9.83 -2.36 -32.29
N SER A 13 9.97 -1.50 -31.28
CA SER A 13 10.42 -1.93 -29.96
C SER A 13 9.34 -2.85 -29.40
N GLY A 14 9.45 -4.14 -29.72
CA GLY A 14 8.62 -5.19 -29.15
C GLY A 14 8.73 -5.11 -27.64
N GLN A 15 7.67 -4.61 -27.00
CA GLN A 15 7.50 -4.76 -25.57
C GLN A 15 7.50 -6.26 -25.28
N TYR A 16 8.59 -6.76 -24.70
CA TYR A 16 8.64 -8.07 -24.09
C TYR A 16 7.58 -8.11 -22.97
N ARG A 17 6.35 -8.51 -23.33
CA ARG A 17 5.32 -8.84 -22.36
C ARG A 17 5.75 -10.16 -21.72
N SER A 18 6.34 -10.07 -20.53
CA SER A 18 6.43 -11.23 -19.64
C SER A 18 5.03 -11.81 -19.51
N PRO A 19 4.81 -13.11 -19.79
CA PRO A 19 3.52 -13.73 -19.49
C PRO A 19 3.20 -13.53 -18.01
N SER A 20 1.94 -13.19 -17.70
CA SER A 20 1.42 -13.28 -16.35
C SER A 20 1.78 -14.65 -15.78
N ARG A 21 2.39 -14.69 -14.59
CA ARG A 21 2.78 -15.96 -13.94
C ARG A 21 1.59 -16.88 -13.65
N TYR A 22 0.38 -16.34 -13.67
CA TYR A 22 -0.85 -17.07 -13.37
C TYR A 22 -1.87 -16.93 -14.51
N ALA A 23 -2.33 -18.08 -15.02
CA ALA A 23 -3.44 -18.13 -15.96
C ALA A 23 -4.78 -18.15 -15.18
N PRO A 24 -5.81 -17.41 -15.64
CA PRO A 24 -7.12 -17.45 -15.02
C PRO A 24 -7.73 -18.85 -15.13
N THR A 25 -8.32 -19.34 -14.03
CA THR A 25 -9.10 -20.59 -14.04
C THR A 25 -10.57 -20.27 -14.30
N PRO A 26 -11.19 -20.78 -15.38
CA PRO A 26 -12.61 -20.54 -15.64
C PRO A 26 -13.49 -20.91 -14.44
N GLY A 27 -14.45 -20.04 -14.11
CA GLY A 27 -15.41 -20.27 -13.02
C GLY A 27 -14.86 -20.11 -11.59
N LYS A 28 -13.58 -19.74 -11.41
CA LYS A 28 -12.98 -19.50 -10.08
C LYS A 28 -12.21 -18.19 -10.04
N ALA A 29 -12.40 -17.42 -8.97
CA ALA A 29 -11.56 -16.26 -8.71
C ALA A 29 -10.10 -16.69 -8.55
N THR A 30 -9.19 -16.04 -9.28
CA THR A 30 -7.76 -16.38 -9.34
C THR A 30 -6.95 -15.11 -9.05
N VAL A 31 -5.91 -15.22 -8.21
CA VAL A 31 -4.94 -14.13 -8.01
C VAL A 31 -4.02 -14.08 -9.23
N LEU A 32 -4.05 -12.97 -9.98
CA LEU A 32 -3.30 -12.83 -11.24
C LEU A 32 -1.93 -12.15 -11.05
N ALA A 33 -1.82 -11.24 -10.08
CA ALA A 33 -0.61 -10.47 -9.79
C ALA A 33 -0.63 -9.98 -8.34
N LEU A 34 0.54 -9.59 -7.83
CA LEU A 34 0.71 -9.04 -6.48
C LEU A 34 1.66 -7.84 -6.50
N GLY A 35 1.23 -6.73 -5.92
CA GLY A 35 2.08 -5.56 -5.70
C GLY A 35 2.21 -5.24 -4.22
N LYS A 36 3.32 -4.60 -3.85
CA LYS A 36 3.57 -4.10 -2.49
C LYS A 36 4.34 -2.80 -2.55
N ALA A 37 4.12 -1.96 -1.55
CA ALA A 37 4.87 -0.73 -1.31
C ALA A 37 4.96 -0.49 0.20
N PHE A 38 5.95 0.30 0.60
CA PHE A 38 6.25 0.63 1.98
C PHE A 38 6.65 2.11 2.07
N PRO A 39 6.42 2.79 3.20
CA PRO A 39 6.93 4.14 3.36
C PRO A 39 8.46 4.13 3.38
N SER A 40 9.09 5.27 3.08
CA SER A 40 10.54 5.36 2.88
C SER A 40 11.36 5.16 4.16
N GLN A 41 10.82 5.52 5.32
CA GLN A 41 11.56 5.43 6.58
C GLN A 41 11.61 4.00 7.11
N LEU A 42 12.82 3.48 7.22
CA LEU A 42 13.15 2.15 7.74
C LEU A 42 13.77 2.28 9.13
N ILE A 43 13.21 1.60 10.11
CA ILE A 43 13.69 1.57 11.50
C ILE A 43 14.17 0.15 11.83
N PRO A 44 15.47 -0.06 12.14
CA PRO A 44 15.94 -1.31 12.74
C PRO A 44 15.30 -1.52 14.11
N GLN A 45 14.89 -2.76 14.40
CA GLN A 45 14.19 -3.10 15.64
C GLN A 45 15.03 -2.75 16.89
N ASP A 46 16.35 -2.87 16.79
CA ASP A 46 17.28 -2.56 17.89
C ASP A 46 17.35 -1.06 18.22
N CYS A 47 16.99 -0.18 17.27
CA CYS A 47 16.97 1.27 17.47
C CYS A 47 15.59 1.80 17.88
N LEU A 48 14.55 0.95 17.83
CA LEU A 48 13.16 1.36 18.02
C LEU A 48 12.91 1.94 19.42
N VAL A 49 13.44 1.27 20.45
CA VAL A 49 13.18 1.67 21.85
C VAL A 49 13.89 2.97 22.18
N GLU A 50 15.16 3.11 21.81
CA GLU A 50 15.90 4.36 22.03
C GLU A 50 15.24 5.54 21.33
N GLY A 51 14.80 5.34 20.08
CA GLY A 51 14.03 6.35 19.35
C GLY A 51 12.74 6.71 20.06
N TYR A 52 11.93 5.72 20.44
CA TYR A 52 10.66 5.94 21.14
C TYR A 52 10.83 6.70 22.46
N ILE A 53 11.80 6.30 23.30
CA ILE A 53 12.08 6.93 24.59
C ILE A 53 12.53 8.39 24.41
N ARG A 54 13.43 8.64 23.46
CA ARG A 54 13.91 9.98 23.12
C ARG A 54 12.76 10.86 22.63
N ASP A 55 11.96 10.36 21.72
CA ASP A 55 10.93 11.14 21.02
C ASP A 55 9.72 11.43 21.93
N THR A 56 9.41 10.54 22.87
CA THR A 56 8.35 10.73 23.88
C THR A 56 8.84 11.40 25.17
N LYS A 57 10.14 11.69 25.30
CA LYS A 57 10.77 12.22 26.52
C LYS A 57 10.43 11.38 27.77
N CYS A 58 10.34 10.06 27.60
CA CYS A 58 10.03 9.14 28.69
C CYS A 58 11.30 8.91 29.54
N GLU A 59 11.27 9.23 30.82
CA GLU A 59 12.40 8.99 31.74
C GLU A 59 12.24 7.72 32.58
N ASP A 60 11.19 6.94 32.34
CA ASP A 60 10.90 5.72 33.09
C ASP A 60 11.78 4.55 32.63
N ALA A 61 12.77 4.21 33.45
CA ALA A 61 13.70 3.10 33.23
C ALA A 61 13.01 1.73 33.15
N ALA A 62 11.94 1.50 33.93
CA ALA A 62 11.22 0.23 33.93
C ALA A 62 10.44 0.04 32.61
N ILE A 63 9.86 1.12 32.07
CA ILE A 63 9.24 1.10 30.76
C ILE A 63 10.27 0.84 29.66
N LYS A 64 11.42 1.51 29.71
CA LYS A 64 12.52 1.28 28.75
C LYS A 64 12.95 -0.19 28.73
N GLU A 65 13.28 -0.78 29.89
CA GLU A 65 13.71 -2.17 29.99
C GLU A 65 12.63 -3.15 29.47
N LYS A 66 11.36 -2.89 29.81
CA LYS A 66 10.24 -3.70 29.33
C LYS A 66 10.10 -3.65 27.82
N LEU A 67 10.25 -2.47 27.20
CA LEU A 67 10.18 -2.29 25.75
C LEU A 67 11.37 -2.95 25.04
N GLU A 68 12.58 -2.87 25.60
CA GLU A 68 13.76 -3.54 25.05
C GLU A 68 13.58 -5.06 25.07
N ARG A 69 13.12 -5.61 26.20
CA ARG A 69 12.82 -7.05 26.30
C ARG A 69 11.77 -7.47 25.29
N LEU A 70 10.67 -6.70 25.17
CA LEU A 70 9.62 -6.97 24.19
C LEU A 70 10.21 -7.00 22.77
N CYS A 71 10.96 -5.97 22.38
CA CYS A 71 11.51 -5.87 21.03
C CYS A 71 12.46 -7.03 20.70
N LYS A 72 13.32 -7.43 21.64
CA LYS A 72 14.25 -8.58 21.51
C LYS A 72 13.53 -9.93 21.40
N THR A 73 12.34 -10.07 22.00
CA THR A 73 11.55 -11.31 21.92
C THR A 73 10.72 -11.45 20.65
N THR A 74 10.55 -10.37 19.88
CA THR A 74 9.86 -10.44 18.59
C THR A 74 10.79 -10.95 17.49
N THR A 75 10.23 -11.54 16.43
CA THR A 75 10.98 -11.92 15.22
C THR A 75 11.19 -10.76 14.24
N VAL A 76 10.81 -9.53 14.61
CA VAL A 76 10.86 -8.35 13.73
C VAL A 76 12.29 -7.82 13.68
N LYS A 77 12.86 -7.72 12.48
CA LYS A 77 14.20 -7.13 12.28
C LYS A 77 14.15 -5.64 11.96
N THR A 78 13.17 -5.25 11.15
CA THR A 78 13.04 -3.87 10.64
C THR A 78 11.57 -3.53 10.45
N ARG A 79 11.23 -2.25 10.60
CA ARG A 79 9.87 -1.72 10.37
C ARG A 79 9.93 -0.54 9.41
N TYR A 80 8.93 -0.44 8.55
CA TYR A 80 8.73 0.76 7.75
C TYR A 80 7.66 1.62 8.41
N THR A 81 7.94 2.92 8.58
CA THR A 81 7.01 3.85 9.25
C THR A 81 6.81 5.11 8.41
N VAL A 82 5.62 5.70 8.49
CA VAL A 82 5.40 7.07 8.00
C VAL A 82 5.87 8.08 9.04
N MET A 83 5.72 7.74 10.33
CA MET A 83 6.11 8.61 11.45
C MET A 83 7.63 8.84 11.44
N SER A 84 8.03 10.11 11.44
CA SER A 84 9.41 10.56 11.39
C SER A 84 9.69 11.64 12.45
N LYS A 85 10.97 11.96 12.67
CA LYS A 85 11.34 13.05 13.58
C LYS A 85 10.79 14.39 13.10
N GLU A 86 10.83 14.65 11.79
CA GLU A 86 10.31 15.88 11.19
C GLU A 86 8.80 16.04 11.43
N ILE A 87 8.05 14.92 11.39
CA ILE A 87 6.62 14.93 11.72
C ILE A 87 6.39 15.24 13.20
N LEU A 88 7.20 14.67 14.09
CA LEU A 88 7.09 14.92 15.53
C LEU A 88 7.53 16.35 15.91
N ASP A 89 8.52 16.90 15.21
CA ASP A 89 8.93 18.30 15.39
C ASP A 89 7.83 19.27 14.91
N LYS A 90 7.10 18.90 13.85
CA LYS A 90 5.94 19.66 13.35
C LYS A 90 4.71 19.54 14.24
N TYR A 91 4.48 18.37 14.84
CA TYR A 91 3.32 18.05 15.66
C TYR A 91 3.75 17.39 16.98
N PRO A 92 4.36 18.14 17.92
CA PRO A 92 4.90 17.60 19.16
C PRO A 92 3.83 16.97 20.07
N GLU A 93 2.57 17.38 19.93
CA GLU A 93 1.43 16.76 20.61
C GLU A 93 1.30 15.26 20.31
N LEU A 94 1.76 14.79 19.14
CA LEU A 94 1.71 13.36 18.77
C LEU A 94 2.53 12.47 19.70
N ALA A 95 3.55 13.03 20.36
CA ALA A 95 4.40 12.34 21.32
C ALA A 95 3.92 12.49 22.77
N THR A 96 2.87 13.27 23.03
CA THR A 96 2.39 13.58 24.38
C THR A 96 1.09 12.84 24.66
N GLU A 97 1.09 11.98 25.68
CA GLU A 97 -0.09 11.22 26.10
C GLU A 97 -1.23 12.15 26.54
N GLY A 98 -2.47 11.75 26.25
CA GLY A 98 -3.68 12.49 26.65
C GLY A 98 -4.04 13.70 25.77
N THR A 99 -3.22 14.05 24.78
CA THR A 99 -3.51 15.17 23.88
C THR A 99 -4.45 14.78 22.73
N ALA A 100 -5.26 15.73 22.28
CA ALA A 100 -6.16 15.54 21.14
C ALA A 100 -5.36 15.58 19.82
N THR A 101 -5.19 14.41 19.18
CA THR A 101 -4.26 14.23 18.05
C THR A 101 -4.90 13.70 16.78
N ILE A 102 -6.22 13.49 16.76
CA ILE A 102 -6.89 12.83 15.64
C ILE A 102 -6.74 13.58 14.33
N LYS A 103 -6.82 14.92 14.36
CA LYS A 103 -6.71 15.76 13.15
C LYS A 103 -5.34 15.57 12.49
N GLN A 104 -4.26 15.72 13.26
CA GLN A 104 -2.89 15.56 12.80
C GLN A 104 -2.62 14.14 12.29
N ARG A 105 -3.09 13.13 13.04
CA ARG A 105 -2.95 11.72 12.63
C ARG A 105 -3.60 11.46 11.27
N LEU A 106 -4.78 12.05 11.01
CA LEU A 106 -5.45 11.93 9.72
C LEU A 106 -4.79 12.78 8.63
N GLU A 107 -4.32 13.99 8.92
CA GLU A 107 -3.54 14.80 7.97
C GLU A 107 -2.29 14.07 7.47
N ILE A 108 -1.66 13.26 8.32
CA ILE A 108 -0.48 12.46 7.98
C ILE A 108 -0.88 11.15 7.28
N ALA A 109 -1.82 10.40 7.87
CA ALA A 109 -2.11 9.05 7.42
C ALA A 109 -2.90 9.03 6.11
N ASN A 110 -3.87 9.95 5.91
CA ASN A 110 -4.70 10.02 4.71
C ASN A 110 -3.89 10.07 3.39
N PRO A 111 -2.90 10.97 3.21
CA PRO A 111 -2.08 10.97 2.01
C PRO A 111 -1.15 9.76 1.94
N ALA A 112 -0.51 9.38 3.06
CA ALA A 112 0.47 8.31 3.08
C ALA A 112 -0.12 6.95 2.70
N VAL A 113 -1.32 6.60 3.18
CA VAL A 113 -1.96 5.32 2.82
C VAL A 113 -2.32 5.26 1.34
N VAL A 114 -2.77 6.39 0.75
CA VAL A 114 -3.12 6.44 -0.67
C VAL A 114 -1.89 6.40 -1.56
N GLU A 115 -0.79 7.03 -1.15
CA GLU A 115 0.49 6.96 -1.85
C GLU A 115 1.04 5.53 -1.86
N MET A 116 1.10 4.86 -0.71
CA MET A 116 1.52 3.46 -0.64
C MET A 116 0.58 2.54 -1.44
N ALA A 117 -0.74 2.78 -1.38
CA ALA A 117 -1.69 2.01 -2.16
C ALA A 117 -1.49 2.22 -3.67
N LEU A 118 -1.22 3.45 -4.11
CA LEU A 118 -0.92 3.77 -5.51
C LEU A 118 0.34 3.03 -5.99
N GLU A 119 1.44 3.13 -5.25
CA GLU A 119 2.70 2.45 -5.61
C GLU A 119 2.53 0.93 -5.67
N ALA A 120 1.84 0.34 -4.68
CA ALA A 120 1.54 -1.08 -4.67
C ALA A 120 0.65 -1.49 -5.84
N SER A 121 -0.38 -0.70 -6.16
CA SER A 121 -1.26 -0.95 -7.30
C SER A 121 -0.52 -0.83 -8.63
N LEU A 122 0.34 0.16 -8.82
CA LEU A 122 1.16 0.31 -10.03
C LEU A 122 2.12 -0.87 -10.21
N ALA A 123 2.76 -1.33 -9.12
CA ALA A 123 3.59 -2.54 -9.15
C ALA A 123 2.77 -3.79 -9.53
N CYS A 124 1.56 -3.93 -8.98
CA CYS A 124 0.63 -5.03 -9.29
C CYS A 124 0.19 -5.00 -10.76
N ILE A 125 -0.25 -3.84 -11.27
CA ILE A 125 -0.72 -3.67 -12.66
C ILE A 125 0.42 -3.94 -13.64
N LYS A 126 1.65 -3.49 -13.31
CA LYS A 126 2.85 -3.79 -14.10
C LYS A 126 3.13 -5.29 -14.17
N GLU A 127 2.98 -6.03 -13.07
CA GLU A 127 3.11 -7.50 -13.07
C GLU A 127 1.96 -8.18 -13.84
N TRP A 128 0.73 -7.66 -13.70
CA TRP A 128 -0.45 -8.18 -14.38
C TRP A 128 -0.36 -8.03 -15.92
N GLY A 129 0.25 -6.95 -16.40
CA GLY A 129 0.54 -6.73 -17.81
C GLY A 129 -0.68 -6.40 -18.68
N ARG A 130 -1.81 -6.07 -18.07
CA ARG A 130 -3.06 -5.66 -18.74
C ARG A 130 -3.33 -4.16 -18.56
N PRO A 131 -4.11 -3.55 -19.48
CA PRO A 131 -4.54 -2.17 -19.37
C PRO A 131 -5.30 -1.91 -18.06
N VAL A 132 -5.17 -0.69 -17.53
CA VAL A 132 -5.84 -0.27 -16.30
C VAL A 132 -7.36 -0.18 -16.48
N GLU A 133 -7.80 0.03 -17.71
CA GLU A 133 -9.20 0.09 -18.14
C GLU A 133 -9.94 -1.24 -17.94
N ASP A 134 -9.21 -2.37 -17.91
CA ASP A 134 -9.76 -3.71 -17.67
C ASP A 134 -10.18 -3.93 -16.20
N ILE A 135 -9.83 -3.01 -15.29
CA ILE A 135 -10.22 -3.08 -13.89
C ILE A 135 -11.69 -2.65 -13.76
N THR A 136 -12.54 -3.59 -13.34
CA THR A 136 -13.98 -3.35 -13.16
C THR A 136 -14.34 -2.94 -11.74
N HIS A 137 -13.57 -3.39 -10.74
CA HIS A 137 -13.84 -3.17 -9.33
C HIS A 137 -12.56 -2.89 -8.53
N ILE A 138 -12.72 -2.12 -7.46
CA ILE A 138 -11.71 -1.88 -6.44
C ILE A 138 -12.27 -2.21 -5.06
N VAL A 139 -11.62 -3.15 -4.37
CA VAL A 139 -11.89 -3.44 -2.97
C VAL A 139 -10.75 -2.85 -2.15
N TYR A 140 -11.04 -1.77 -1.45
CA TYR A 140 -10.07 -1.00 -0.70
C TYR A 140 -10.25 -1.23 0.80
N VAL A 141 -9.18 -1.62 1.49
CA VAL A 141 -9.21 -1.92 2.93
C VAL A 141 -8.21 -1.04 3.67
N SER A 142 -8.65 -0.29 4.67
CA SER A 142 -7.77 0.51 5.50
C SER A 142 -8.30 0.67 6.92
N SER A 143 -7.39 0.68 7.89
CA SER A 143 -7.67 1.00 9.31
C SER A 143 -6.95 2.25 9.79
N SER A 144 -6.26 2.95 8.88
CA SER A 144 -5.39 4.08 9.20
C SER A 144 -5.89 5.39 8.60
N GLU A 145 -7.06 5.39 7.96
CA GLU A 145 -7.64 6.60 7.38
C GLU A 145 -9.14 6.66 7.64
N ILE A 146 -9.66 7.89 7.63
CA ILE A 146 -11.10 8.16 7.60
C ILE A 146 -11.29 9.55 6.97
N ARG A 147 -12.03 9.59 5.86
CA ARG A 147 -12.40 10.81 5.16
C ARG A 147 -13.51 10.56 4.16
N LEU A 148 -14.19 11.62 3.75
CA LEU A 148 -15.17 11.64 2.67
C LEU A 148 -14.76 12.72 1.66
N PRO A 149 -14.52 12.37 0.38
CA PRO A 149 -14.55 11.02 -0.20
C PRO A 149 -13.46 10.08 0.34
N GLY A 150 -13.72 8.77 0.29
CA GLY A 150 -12.85 7.72 0.84
C GLY A 150 -11.59 7.44 0.00
N GLY A 151 -10.64 6.72 0.59
CA GLY A 151 -9.36 6.35 -0.03
C GLY A 151 -9.52 5.57 -1.34
N ASP A 152 -10.59 4.78 -1.45
CA ASP A 152 -11.02 4.06 -2.65
C ASP A 152 -11.24 4.99 -3.85
N LEU A 153 -11.88 6.15 -3.66
CA LEU A 153 -12.08 7.13 -4.73
C LEU A 153 -10.77 7.83 -5.10
N HIS A 154 -10.00 8.22 -4.10
CA HIS A 154 -8.71 8.89 -4.33
C HIS A 154 -7.73 8.00 -5.07
N LEU A 155 -7.67 6.71 -4.72
CA LEU A 155 -6.84 5.74 -5.43
C LEU A 155 -7.36 5.51 -6.85
N SER A 156 -8.67 5.31 -7.02
CA SER A 156 -9.31 5.15 -8.33
C SER A 156 -8.96 6.30 -9.28
N SER A 157 -9.08 7.54 -8.79
CA SER A 157 -8.73 8.74 -9.57
C SER A 157 -7.25 8.80 -9.91
N LYS A 158 -6.35 8.47 -8.97
CA LYS A 158 -4.89 8.48 -9.20
C LYS A 158 -4.42 7.40 -10.17
N LEU A 159 -5.09 6.24 -10.19
CA LEU A 159 -4.81 5.16 -11.14
C LEU A 159 -5.40 5.42 -12.52
N GLY A 160 -6.31 6.39 -12.67
CA GLY A 160 -7.03 6.61 -13.92
C GLY A 160 -8.01 5.48 -14.24
N LEU A 161 -8.63 4.88 -13.22
CA LEU A 161 -9.68 3.88 -13.43
C LEU A 161 -10.90 4.50 -14.13
N ARG A 162 -11.74 3.65 -14.73
CA ARG A 162 -13.00 4.09 -15.35
C ARG A 162 -13.91 4.75 -14.31
N ASN A 163 -14.68 5.76 -14.75
CA ASN A 163 -15.60 6.51 -13.87
C ASN A 163 -16.73 5.64 -13.27
N ASP A 164 -17.04 4.51 -13.91
CA ASP A 164 -18.04 3.52 -13.49
C ASP A 164 -17.45 2.34 -12.70
N VAL A 165 -16.18 2.42 -12.27
CA VAL A 165 -15.55 1.35 -11.48
C VAL A 165 -16.35 1.08 -10.20
N GLY A 166 -16.68 -0.18 -9.94
CA GLY A 166 -17.35 -0.59 -8.72
C GLY A 166 -16.40 -0.44 -7.52
N ARG A 167 -16.77 0.36 -6.52
CA ARG A 167 -15.93 0.62 -5.34
C ARG A 167 -16.52 -0.03 -4.10
N VAL A 168 -15.70 -0.77 -3.36
CA VAL A 168 -16.03 -1.28 -2.02
C VAL A 168 -14.97 -0.80 -1.05
N MET A 169 -15.36 0.08 -0.12
CA MET A 169 -14.50 0.61 0.93
C MET A 169 -14.77 -0.12 2.25
N LEU A 170 -13.73 -0.70 2.84
CA LEU A 170 -13.78 -1.43 4.11
C LEU A 170 -12.90 -0.73 5.16
N TYR A 171 -13.55 0.02 6.04
CA TYR A 171 -12.90 0.74 7.15
C TYR A 171 -12.77 -0.12 8.41
N PHE A 172 -11.66 0.08 9.14
CA PHE A 172 -11.47 -0.36 10.54
C PHE A 172 -11.62 -1.87 10.82
N LEU A 173 -11.27 -2.70 9.84
CA LEU A 173 -11.24 -4.16 10.02
C LEU A 173 -9.97 -4.67 10.73
N GLY A 174 -8.96 -3.84 10.94
CA GLY A 174 -7.71 -4.25 11.58
C GLY A 174 -7.01 -5.41 10.83
N CYS A 175 -6.37 -6.31 11.57
CA CYS A 175 -5.48 -7.34 11.02
C CYS A 175 -6.17 -8.38 10.13
N TYR A 176 -7.48 -8.61 10.28
CA TYR A 176 -8.24 -9.54 9.43
C TYR A 176 -8.82 -8.89 8.17
N GLY A 177 -8.55 -7.59 7.96
CA GLY A 177 -9.05 -6.83 6.81
C GLY A 177 -8.58 -7.40 5.47
N GLY A 178 -7.35 -7.89 5.37
CA GLY A 178 -6.80 -8.44 4.11
C GLY A 178 -7.60 -9.63 3.60
N VAL A 179 -7.82 -10.64 4.43
CA VAL A 179 -8.62 -11.83 4.05
C VAL A 179 -10.09 -11.48 3.81
N THR A 180 -10.62 -10.47 4.50
CA THR A 180 -11.97 -9.97 4.27
C THR A 180 -12.12 -9.32 2.91
N GLY A 181 -11.16 -8.48 2.52
CA GLY A 181 -11.11 -7.87 1.19
C GLY A 181 -11.00 -8.93 0.08
N LEU A 182 -10.17 -9.96 0.27
CA LEU A 182 -10.06 -11.07 -0.68
C LEU A 182 -11.36 -11.87 -0.81
N ARG A 183 -12.07 -12.12 0.29
CA ARG A 183 -13.39 -12.79 0.26
C ARG A 183 -14.39 -11.98 -0.56
N VAL A 184 -14.47 -10.66 -0.34
CA VAL A 184 -15.33 -9.77 -1.13
C VAL A 184 -14.94 -9.79 -2.61
N ALA A 185 -13.64 -9.69 -2.91
CA ALA A 185 -13.13 -9.73 -4.28
C ALA A 185 -13.46 -11.06 -4.98
N LYS A 186 -13.41 -12.19 -4.27
CA LYS A 186 -13.78 -13.51 -4.80
C LYS A 186 -15.23 -13.52 -5.29
N ASP A 187 -16.15 -13.02 -4.48
CA ASP A 187 -17.58 -13.05 -4.80
C ASP A 187 -17.89 -12.12 -5.97
N ILE A 188 -17.29 -10.92 -6.00
CA ILE A 188 -17.40 -9.97 -7.12
C ILE A 188 -16.87 -10.59 -8.42
N ALA A 189 -15.66 -11.15 -8.39
CA ALA A 189 -15.03 -11.74 -9.57
C ALA A 189 -15.83 -12.94 -10.11
N TRP A 190 -16.48 -13.72 -9.24
CA TRP A 190 -17.33 -14.83 -9.64
C TRP A 190 -18.62 -14.35 -10.33
N LEU A 191 -19.26 -13.30 -9.81
CA LEU A 191 -20.48 -12.73 -10.41
C LEU A 191 -20.21 -12.13 -11.79
N CYS A 192 -19.10 -11.42 -11.99
CA CYS A 192 -18.77 -10.79 -13.28
C CYS A 192 -18.49 -11.78 -14.42
N VAL A 193 -18.22 -13.06 -14.12
CA VAL A 193 -18.00 -14.10 -15.14
C VAL A 193 -19.31 -14.79 -15.54
N ASN A 194 -20.35 -14.70 -14.71
CA ASN A 194 -21.63 -15.39 -14.90
C ASN A 194 -22.82 -14.44 -15.14
N ALA A 195 -22.56 -13.14 -15.28
CA ALA A 195 -23.51 -12.10 -15.66
C ALA A 195 -23.29 -11.69 -17.12
#